data_AF-A0A239BIY6-F1
#
_entry.id   AF-A0A239BIY6-F1
#
_cell.length_a   1.000
_cell.length_b   1.000
_cell.length_c   1.000
_cell.angle_alpha   90.00
_cell.angle_beta   90.00
_cell.angle_gamma   90.00
#
_symmetry.space_group_name_H-M   'P 1'
#
loop_
_entity.id
_entity.type
_entity.pdbx_description
1 polymer ?
#
loop_
_entity_poly.entity_id
_entity_poly.type
_entity_poly.pdbx_seq_one_letter_code
_entity_poly.pdbx_strand_id
1 'polypeptide(L)' 'MPPTVRPKDGRASFFVVEPARARLTDLAQRLRAGRLKPIVGAVRPLSETASAFARDRRTPGKTIIQVVDEQGTRRS' A
#
# COMPACT_ATOMS: atom_id res chain seq x y z
N MET A 1 -20.45 -8.21 -7.48
CA MET A 1 -21.88 -7.87 -7.39
C MET A 1 -21.99 -6.37 -7.20
N PRO A 2 -22.83 -5.64 -7.96
CA PRO A 2 -22.97 -4.20 -7.79
C PRO A 2 -23.58 -3.85 -6.42
N PRO A 3 -23.30 -2.66 -5.86
CA PRO A 3 -23.86 -2.23 -4.58
C PRO A 3 -25.40 -2.17 -4.64
N THR A 4 -26.05 -2.63 -3.57
CA THR A 4 -27.51 -2.81 -3.48
C THR A 4 -28.27 -1.48 -3.35
N VAL A 5 -27.58 -0.43 -2.90
CA VAL A 5 -28.16 0.91 -2.71
C VAL A 5 -27.92 1.73 -3.97
N ARG A 6 -29.00 2.08 -4.68
CA ARG A 6 -28.98 3.02 -5.81
C ARG A 6 -29.51 4.37 -5.35
N PRO A 7 -28.66 5.41 -5.25
CA PRO A 7 -29.13 6.79 -5.02
C PRO A 7 -30.09 7.20 -6.13
N LYS A 8 -31.11 8.02 -5.81
CA LYS A 8 -31.94 8.66 -6.84
C LYS A 8 -31.02 9.45 -7.76
N ASP A 9 -31.05 9.14 -9.06
CA ASP A 9 -30.17 9.69 -10.11
C ASP A 9 -28.67 9.29 -10.03
N GLY A 10 -28.33 8.29 -9.21
CA GLY A 10 -26.96 7.78 -9.10
C GLY A 10 -26.53 6.98 -10.33
N ARG A 11 -25.37 7.32 -10.92
CA ARG A 11 -24.74 6.57 -12.01
C ARG A 11 -23.58 5.71 -11.49
N ALA A 12 -23.65 4.41 -11.73
CA ALA A 12 -22.52 3.51 -11.47
C ALA A 12 -21.48 3.68 -12.58
N SER A 13 -20.24 4.03 -12.21
CA SER A 13 -19.12 4.16 -13.14
C SER A 13 -18.05 3.13 -12.79
N PHE A 14 -17.59 2.39 -13.79
CA PHE A 14 -16.41 1.54 -13.68
C PHE A 14 -15.23 2.29 -14.28
N PHE A 15 -14.10 2.29 -13.60
CA PHE A 15 -12.85 2.84 -14.11
C PHE A 15 -11.77 1.77 -14.02
N VAL A 16 -10.93 1.72 -15.04
CA VAL A 16 -9.71 0.91 -15.05
C VAL A 16 -8.56 1.84 -14.70
N VAL A 17 -7.76 1.47 -13.70
CA VAL A 17 -6.61 2.28 -13.28
C VAL A 17 -5.35 1.73 -13.95
N GLU A 18 -4.81 2.50 -14.89
CA GLU A 18 -3.52 2.20 -15.49
C GLU A 18 -2.37 2.77 -14.63
N PRO A 19 -1.30 1.97 -14.38
CA PRO A 19 -0.15 2.44 -13.63
C PRO A 19 0.64 3.48 -14.44
N ALA A 20 0.63 4.74 -13.99
CA ALA A 20 1.39 5.83 -14.61
C ALA A 20 2.76 5.99 -13.95
N ARG A 21 3.83 5.59 -14.65
CA ARG A 21 5.22 5.70 -14.16
C ARG A 21 5.64 7.14 -13.83
N ALA A 22 5.19 8.11 -14.62
CA ALA A 22 5.43 9.53 -14.35
C ALA A 22 4.82 9.98 -13.01
N ARG A 23 3.59 9.53 -12.69
CA ARG A 23 2.94 9.86 -11.41
C ARG A 23 3.64 9.21 -10.22
N LEU A 24 4.09 7.96 -10.36
CA LEU A 24 4.90 7.31 -9.32
C LEU A 24 6.23 8.04 -9.08
N THR A 25 6.84 8.57 -10.15
CA THR A 25 8.07 9.34 -10.07
C THR A 25 7.88 10.66 -9.32
N ASP A 26 6.79 11.39 -9.60
CA ASP A 26 6.42 12.61 -8.86
C ASP A 26 6.17 12.32 -7.37
N LEU A 27 5.45 11.24 -7.03
CA LEU A 27 5.28 10.82 -5.64
C LEU A 27 6.62 10.53 -4.95
N ALA A 28 7.54 9.85 -5.64
CA ALA A 28 8.87 9.56 -5.11
C ALA A 28 9.71 10.84 -4.90
N GLN A 29 9.60 11.82 -5.80
CA GLN A 29 10.25 13.12 -5.64
C GLN A 29 9.71 13.87 -4.42
N ARG A 30 8.39 13.88 -4.21
CA ARG A 30 7.77 14.53 -3.05
C ARG A 30 8.16 13.87 -1.73
N LEU A 31 8.27 12.53 -1.72
CA LEU A 31 8.77 11.80 -0.56
C LEU A 31 10.21 12.21 -0.23
N ARG A 32 11.11 12.23 -1.23
CA ARG A 32 12.51 12.66 -1.05
C ARG A 32 12.62 14.11 -0.60
N ALA A 33 11.75 14.99 -1.08
CA ALA A 33 11.69 16.39 -0.69
C ALA A 33 11.02 16.61 0.69
N GLY A 34 10.63 15.56 1.41
CA GLY A 34 9.94 15.67 2.71
C GLY A 34 8.51 16.20 2.65
N ARG A 35 7.96 16.39 1.44
CA ARG A 35 6.61 16.93 1.20
C ARG A 35 5.51 15.88 1.29
N LEU A 36 5.88 14.61 1.44
CA LEU A 36 4.98 13.49 1.68
C LEU A 36 5.54 12.65 2.82
N LYS A 37 4.74 12.41 3.87
CA LYS A 37 5.08 11.56 5.00
C LYS A 37 4.12 10.36 5.07
N PRO A 38 4.50 9.18 4.54
CA PRO A 38 3.69 7.98 4.67
C PRO A 38 3.47 7.62 6.14
N ILE A 39 2.24 7.27 6.49
CA ILE A 39 1.94 6.75 7.83
C ILE A 39 2.27 5.26 7.82
N VAL A 40 3.47 4.91 8.29
CA VAL A 40 3.90 3.52 8.42
C VAL A 40 3.49 3.02 9.81
N GLY A 41 2.68 1.97 9.84
CA GLY A 41 2.19 1.35 11.08
C GLY A 41 3.07 0.21 11.57
N ALA A 42 3.60 -0.59 10.62
CA ALA A 42 4.49 -1.70 10.94
C ALA A 42 5.40 -2.02 9.74
N VAL A 43 6.61 -2.49 10.02
CA VAL A 43 7.48 -3.16 9.04
C VAL A 43 7.69 -4.58 9.55
N ARG A 44 7.38 -5.60 8.74
CA ARG A 44 7.50 -7.03 9.09
C ARG A 44 8.35 -7.76 8.05
N PRO A 45 9.07 -8.83 8.43
CA PRO A 45 9.77 -9.67 7.46
C PRO A 45 8.78 -10.43 6.57
N LEU A 46 9.27 -10.88 5.40
CA LEU A 46 8.47 -11.65 4.43
C LEU A 46 7.83 -12.90 5.05
N SER A 47 8.51 -13.57 5.97
CA SER A 47 8.02 -14.78 6.66
C SER A 47 6.73 -14.56 7.44
N GLU A 48 6.39 -13.31 7.76
CA GLU A 48 5.22 -12.96 8.55
C GLU A 48 4.07 -12.38 7.74
N THR A 49 4.17 -12.38 6.41
CA THR A 49 3.15 -11.77 5.52
C THR A 49 1.73 -12.24 5.86
N ALA A 50 1.53 -13.54 6.07
CA ALA A 50 0.21 -14.09 6.35
C ALA A 50 -0.41 -13.53 7.65
N SER A 51 0.38 -13.43 8.72
CA SER A 51 -0.09 -12.91 10.01
C SER A 51 -0.21 -11.38 10.01
N ALA A 52 0.61 -10.69 9.22
CA ALA A 52 0.59 -9.24 9.10
C ALA A 52 -0.68 -8.68 8.43
N PHE A 53 -1.37 -9.51 7.63
CA PHE A 53 -2.65 -9.16 6.97
C PHE A 53 -3.86 -9.89 7.56
N ALA A 54 -3.71 -10.57 8.71
CA ALA A 54 -4.81 -11.22 9.40
C ALA A 54 -5.79 -10.19 9.99
N ARG A 55 -7.08 -10.56 10.09
CA ARG A 55 -8.18 -9.64 10.44
C ARG A 55 -8.09 -9.07 11.86
N ASP A 56 -7.40 -9.76 12.75
CA ASP A 56 -7.22 -9.45 14.17
C ASP A 56 -6.09 -8.44 14.44
N ARG A 57 -5.20 -8.18 13.47
CA ARG A 57 -4.01 -7.33 13.65
C ARG A 57 -4.04 -6.03 12.83
N ARG A 58 -5.11 -5.24 12.96
CA ARG A 58 -5.17 -3.90 12.34
C ARG A 58 -4.37 -2.88 13.15
N THR A 59 -3.24 -2.45 12.59
CA THR A 59 -2.46 -1.32 13.11
C THR A 59 -2.81 -0.05 12.32
N PRO A 60 -2.95 1.13 12.95
CA PRO A 60 -3.08 2.39 12.22
C PRO A 60 -1.90 2.61 11.26
N GLY A 61 -2.18 3.01 10.02
CA GLY A 61 -1.17 3.20 8.99
C GLY A 61 -0.98 1.99 8.07
N LYS A 62 0.12 2.00 7.30
CA LYS A 62 0.46 0.94 6.34
C LYS A 62 1.42 -0.06 6.95
N THR A 63 1.11 -1.34 6.80
CA THR A 63 2.06 -2.44 6.99
C THR A 63 2.96 -2.56 5.76
N ILE A 64 4.27 -2.56 5.95
CA ILE A 64 5.27 -2.80 4.91
C ILE A 64 5.88 -4.19 5.15
N ILE A 65 5.93 -5.01 4.11
CA ILE A 65 6.65 -6.28 4.15
C ILE A 65 8.05 -6.06 3.57
N GLN A 66 9.06 -6.29 4.40
CA GLN A 66 10.46 -6.27 4.00
C GLN A 66 10.82 -7.63 3.39
N VAL A 67 11.21 -7.60 2.12
CA VAL A 67 11.50 -8.81 1.32
C VAL A 67 12.96 -9.27 1.47
N VAL A 68 13.87 -8.34 1.75
CA VAL A 68 15.29 -8.62 2.03
C VAL A 68 15.61 -8.25 3.48
N ASP A 69 15.91 -9.25 4.30
CA ASP A 69 16.54 -9.01 5.60
C ASP A 69 17.97 -8.48 5.36
N GLU A 70 18.50 -7.69 6.28
CA GLU A 70 19.94 -7.30 6.30
C GLU A 70 20.88 -8.53 6.31
N GLN A 71 20.35 -9.72 6.61
CA GLN A 71 20.99 -11.03 6.48
C GLN A 71 21.39 -11.38 5.03
N GLY A 72 20.68 -10.85 4.02
CA GLY A 72 20.99 -11.05 2.61
C GLY A 72 22.19 -10.25 2.12
N THR A 73 22.52 -9.14 2.79
CA THR A 73 23.72 -8.33 2.51
C THR A 73 25.01 -8.97 3.07
N ARG A 74 24.91 -9.96 3.97
CA ARG A 74 26.07 -10.70 4.52
C ARG A 74 26.46 -11.97 3.74
N ARG A 75 25.76 -12.29 2.65
CA ARG A 75 26.02 -13.50 1.83
C ARG A 75 26.18 -13.21 0.34
N SER A 76 26.80 -12.08 -0.04
CA SER A 76 27.30 -11.89 -1.41
C SER A 76 28.78 -11.55 -1.40
#